data_AF-A0A4R1B6K0-F1
#
_entry.id   AF-A0A4R1B6K0-F1
#
_cell.length_a   1.000
_cell.length_b   1.000
_cell.length_c   1.000
_cell.angle_alpha   90.00
_cell.angle_beta   90.00
_cell.angle_gamma   90.00
#
_symmetry.space_group_name_H-M   'P 1'
#
loop_
_entity.id
_entity.type
_entity.pdbx_description
1 polymer ?
#
loop_
_entity_poly.entity_id
_entity_poly.type
_entity_poly.pdbx_seq_one_letter_code
_entity_poly.pdbx_strand_id
1 'polypeptide(L)'
;MEWQPERYSLGVEDMDRTHQEFVALVNLLNEADDTDFAALFGKLLQHTHDHFSSEGRLMRISRFPALGEHEGEHHRVYGDLVQMNRAVQRGRLMLARAYVRKGLAEWFDLHLATMDSALAAHVKRMGAARENKTGMALPVL
;
A
#
# COMPACT_ATOMS: atom_id res chain seq x y z
N MET A 1 6.56 -10.20 8.93
CA MET A 1 6.07 -9.03 9.68
C MET A 1 4.63 -9.31 10.09
N GLU A 2 4.25 -9.08 11.35
CA GLU A 2 2.86 -9.38 11.78
C GLU A 2 1.98 -8.14 11.69
N TRP A 3 0.70 -8.30 11.36
CA TRP A 3 -0.24 -7.19 11.38
C TRP A 3 -0.47 -6.71 12.82
N GLN A 4 -0.22 -5.43 13.07
CA GLN A 4 -0.43 -4.79 14.37
C GLN A 4 -1.47 -3.68 14.18
N PRO A 5 -2.75 -3.90 14.55
CA PRO A 5 -3.82 -2.93 14.30
C PRO A 5 -3.52 -1.53 14.85
N GLU A 6 -2.88 -1.44 16.01
CA GLU A 6 -2.53 -0.17 16.67
C GLU A 6 -1.49 0.64 15.87
N ARG A 7 -0.71 -0.04 15.03
CA ARG A 7 0.36 0.55 14.23
C ARG A 7 -0.05 0.76 12.77
N TYR A 8 -0.82 -0.16 12.21
CA TYR A 8 -1.06 -0.23 10.77
C TYR A 8 -2.49 0.13 10.35
N SER A 9 -3.47 0.11 11.26
CA SER A 9 -4.82 0.52 10.90
C SER A 9 -4.88 2.05 10.78
N LEU A 10 -5.13 2.52 9.57
CA LEU A 10 -5.33 3.93 9.27
C LEU A 10 -6.79 4.34 9.39
N GLY A 11 -7.72 3.40 9.57
CA GLY A 11 -9.16 3.63 9.71
C GLY A 11 -9.82 4.10 8.41
N VAL A 12 -9.24 3.71 7.27
CA VAL A 12 -9.87 3.79 5.95
C VAL A 12 -9.97 2.36 5.47
N GLU A 13 -11.16 1.78 5.56
CA GLU A 13 -11.40 0.33 5.43
C GLU A 13 -10.74 -0.29 4.20
N ASP A 14 -10.89 0.36 3.04
CA ASP A 14 -10.28 -0.13 1.80
C ASP A 14 -8.75 -0.13 1.86
N MET A 15 -8.12 0.93 2.39
CA MET A 15 -6.65 0.99 2.55
C MET A 15 -6.18 -0.10 3.52
N ASP A 16 -6.81 -0.19 4.69
CA ASP A 16 -6.46 -1.16 5.74
C ASP A 16 -6.55 -2.60 5.23
N ARG A 17 -7.55 -2.91 4.41
CA ARG A 17 -7.69 -4.22 3.76
C ARG A 17 -6.52 -4.52 2.81
N THR A 18 -6.19 -3.60 1.89
CA THR A 18 -5.03 -3.77 0.99
C THR A 18 -3.71 -3.91 1.74
N HIS A 19 -3.56 -3.21 2.86
CA HIS A 19 -2.37 -3.30 3.73
C HIS A 19 -2.27 -4.65 4.45
N GLN A 20 -3.39 -5.19 4.94
CA GLN A 20 -3.44 -6.54 5.53
C GLN A 20 -3.09 -7.61 4.50
N GLU A 21 -3.63 -7.51 3.30
CA GLU A 21 -3.34 -8.41 2.18
C GLU A 21 -1.84 -8.36 1.80
N PHE A 22 -1.24 -7.17 1.77
CA PHE A 22 0.18 -6.99 1.53
C PHE A 22 1.02 -7.69 2.62
N VAL A 23 0.71 -7.46 3.90
CA VAL A 23 1.41 -8.10 5.04
C VAL A 23 1.30 -9.62 4.97
N ALA A 24 0.11 -10.15 4.65
CA ALA A 24 -0.09 -11.58 4.47
C ALA A 24 0.78 -12.16 3.34
N LEU A 25 0.86 -11.47 2.19
CA LEU A 25 1.71 -11.89 1.07
C LEU A 25 3.20 -11.88 1.44
N VAL A 26 3.66 -10.85 2.17
CA VAL A 26 5.05 -10.77 2.66
C VAL A 26 5.36 -11.94 3.60
N ASN A 27 4.42 -12.32 4.47
CA ASN A 27 4.61 -13.48 5.35
C ASN A 27 4.67 -14.79 4.59
N LEU A 28 3.76 -15.01 3.63
CA LEU A 28 3.80 -16.20 2.77
C LEU A 28 5.13 -16.31 2.01
N LEU A 29 5.65 -15.19 1.49
CA LEU A 29 6.94 -15.16 0.79
C LEU A 29 8.13 -15.49 1.70
N ASN A 30 8.08 -15.13 2.98
CA ASN A 30 9.15 -15.44 3.92
C ASN A 30 9.24 -16.94 4.24
N GLU A 31 8.12 -17.64 4.21
CA GLU A 31 8.03 -19.08 4.49
C GLU A 31 8.09 -19.96 3.23
N ALA A 32 7.96 -19.36 2.04
CA ALA A 32 7.87 -20.09 0.78
C ALA A 32 9.19 -20.78 0.38
N ASP A 33 9.05 -22.01 -0.13
CA ASP A 33 10.11 -22.69 -0.88
C ASP A 33 10.40 -21.97 -2.21
N ASP A 34 11.40 -22.43 -2.96
CA ASP A 34 11.83 -21.75 -4.19
C ASP A 34 10.76 -21.76 -5.30
N THR A 35 9.92 -22.80 -5.35
CA THR A 35 8.87 -22.94 -6.36
C THR A 35 7.72 -21.98 -6.04
N ASP A 36 7.24 -22.02 -4.80
CA ASP A 36 6.14 -21.18 -4.34
C ASP A 36 6.53 -19.71 -4.28
N PHE A 37 7.79 -19.40 -3.96
CA PHE A 37 8.30 -18.03 -3.91
C PHE A 37 8.12 -17.32 -5.25
N ALA A 38 8.39 -18.00 -6.37
CA ALA A 38 8.26 -17.39 -7.69
C ALA A 38 6.80 -17.02 -8.04
N ALA A 39 5.85 -17.89 -7.71
CA ALA A 39 4.43 -17.63 -7.91
C ALA A 39 3.92 -16.54 -6.97
N LEU A 40 4.29 -16.59 -5.69
CA LEU A 40 3.91 -15.60 -4.69
C LEU A 40 4.50 -14.22 -4.98
N PHE A 41 5.71 -14.14 -5.53
CA PHE A 41 6.32 -12.86 -5.89
C PHE A 41 5.58 -12.18 -7.04
N GLY A 42 5.07 -12.98 -8.00
CA GLY A 42 4.16 -12.49 -9.03
C GLY A 42 2.85 -11.94 -8.45
N LYS A 43 2.28 -12.62 -7.44
CA LYS A 43 1.08 -12.13 -6.72
C LYS A 43 1.36 -10.84 -5.95
N LEU A 44 2.49 -10.74 -5.26
CA LEU A 44 2.93 -9.50 -4.61
C LEU A 44 3.03 -8.35 -5.62
N LEU A 45 3.66 -8.57 -6.77
CA LEU A 45 3.80 -7.55 -7.80
C LEU A 45 2.43 -7.05 -8.31
N GLN A 46 1.49 -7.96 -8.57
CA GLN A 46 0.14 -7.59 -8.99
C GLN A 46 -0.60 -6.84 -7.88
N HIS A 47 -0.55 -7.34 -6.65
CA HIS A 47 -1.16 -6.69 -5.48
C HIS A 47 -0.66 -5.26 -5.29
N THR A 48 0.66 -5.06 -5.34
CA THR A 48 1.27 -3.74 -5.20
C THR A 48 0.85 -2.78 -6.32
N HIS A 49 0.73 -3.27 -7.56
CA HIS A 49 0.22 -2.45 -8.67
C HIS A 49 -1.21 -1.97 -8.41
N ASP A 50 -2.09 -2.86 -7.96
CA ASP A 50 -3.50 -2.56 -7.76
C ASP A 50 -3.71 -1.67 -6.52
N HIS A 51 -2.94 -1.90 -5.46
CA HIS A 51 -2.88 -1.03 -4.28
C HIS A 51 -2.48 0.40 -4.68
N PHE A 52 -1.33 0.58 -5.34
CA PHE A 52 -0.86 1.91 -5.76
C PHE A 52 -1.82 2.59 -6.74
N SER A 53 -2.45 1.82 -7.64
CA SER A 53 -3.47 2.36 -8.55
C SER A 53 -4.71 2.86 -7.80
N SER A 54 -5.14 2.13 -6.77
CA SER A 54 -6.27 2.51 -5.92
C SER A 54 -5.99 3.80 -5.14
N GLU A 55 -4.80 3.90 -4.52
CA GLU A 55 -4.39 5.09 -3.79
C GLU A 55 -4.14 6.28 -4.71
N GLY A 56 -3.53 6.07 -5.87
CA GLY A 56 -3.39 7.10 -6.89
C GLY A 56 -4.75 7.65 -7.34
N ARG A 57 -5.77 6.80 -7.50
CA ARG A 57 -7.13 7.26 -7.76
C ARG A 57 -7.68 8.07 -6.57
N LEU A 58 -7.50 7.57 -5.35
CA LEU A 58 -7.96 8.21 -4.12
C LEU A 58 -7.33 9.60 -3.92
N MET A 59 -6.03 9.73 -4.15
CA MET A 59 -5.30 10.99 -4.11
C MET A 59 -5.84 11.99 -5.12
N ARG A 60 -6.09 11.57 -6.38
CA ARG A 60 -6.63 12.44 -7.43
C ARG A 60 -8.04 12.94 -7.09
N ILE A 61 -8.96 12.05 -6.72
CA ILE A 61 -10.36 12.42 -6.44
C ILE A 61 -10.49 13.29 -5.18
N SER A 62 -9.61 13.10 -4.21
CA SER A 62 -9.59 13.88 -2.97
C SER A 62 -8.78 15.17 -3.08
N ARG A 63 -8.10 15.41 -4.20
CA ARG A 63 -7.17 16.53 -4.41
C ARG A 63 -6.08 16.56 -3.34
N PHE A 64 -5.49 15.40 -3.07
CA PHE A 64 -4.41 15.26 -2.09
C PHE A 64 -3.20 16.12 -2.49
N PRO A 65 -2.70 17.02 -1.63
CA PRO A 65 -1.66 17.98 -2.01
C PRO A 65 -0.31 17.35 -2.40
N ALA A 66 0.09 16.27 -1.73
CA ALA A 66 1.40 15.62 -1.92
C ALA A 66 1.34 14.43 -2.89
N LEU A 67 0.48 14.51 -3.91
CA LEU A 67 0.28 13.43 -4.88
C LEU A 67 1.58 13.07 -5.62
N GLY A 68 2.36 14.09 -6.02
CA GLY A 68 3.56 13.87 -6.82
C GLY A 68 4.65 13.12 -6.06
N GLU A 69 4.88 13.51 -4.80
CA GLU A 69 5.84 12.87 -3.91
C GLU A 69 5.42 11.43 -3.58
N HIS A 70 4.14 11.21 -3.30
CA HIS A 70 3.60 9.91 -2.97
C HIS A 70 3.68 8.94 -4.17
N GLU A 71 3.17 9.33 -5.35
CA GLU A 71 3.28 8.49 -6.56
C GLU A 71 4.73 8.28 -6.99
N GLY A 72 5.62 9.25 -6.71
CA GLY A 72 7.06 9.09 -6.94
C GLY A 72 7.66 7.91 -6.17
N GLU A 73 7.31 7.76 -4.90
CA GLU A 73 7.77 6.61 -4.10
C GLU A 73 7.12 5.29 -4.56
N HIS A 74 5.83 5.29 -4.89
CA HIS A 74 5.16 4.13 -5.46
C HIS A 74 5.87 3.64 -6.74
N HIS A 75 6.19 4.54 -7.67
CA HIS A 75 6.90 4.18 -8.89
C HIS A 75 8.29 3.62 -8.61
N ARG A 76 9.02 4.17 -7.64
CA ARG A 76 10.36 3.69 -7.28
C ARG A 76 10.30 2.24 -6.79
N VAL A 77 9.46 1.95 -5.79
CA VAL A 77 9.33 0.60 -5.23
C VAL A 77 8.74 -0.39 -6.23
N TYR A 78 7.74 0.03 -7.00
CA TYR A 78 7.17 -0.83 -8.03
C TYR A 78 8.21 -1.19 -9.11
N GLY A 79 9.05 -0.23 -9.52
CA GLY A 79 10.16 -0.46 -10.44
C GLY A 79 11.17 -1.49 -9.91
N ASP A 80 11.51 -1.42 -8.63
CA ASP A 80 12.38 -2.40 -7.95
C ASP A 80 11.74 -3.80 -7.97
N LEU A 81 10.45 -3.91 -7.64
CA LEU A 81 9.71 -5.17 -7.67
C LEU A 81 9.63 -5.77 -9.08
N VAL A 82 9.40 -4.96 -10.12
CA VAL A 82 9.39 -5.43 -11.52
C VAL A 82 10.74 -6.03 -11.91
N GLN A 83 11.84 -5.35 -11.56
CA GLN A 83 13.18 -5.84 -11.85
C GLN A 83 13.50 -7.14 -11.11
N MET A 84 13.15 -7.22 -9.82
CA MET A 84 13.32 -8.43 -9.03
C MET A 84 12.46 -9.58 -9.55
N ASN A 85 11.21 -9.34 -9.94
CA ASN A 85 10.33 -10.37 -10.48
C ASN A 85 10.95 -11.01 -11.73
N ARG A 86 11.51 -10.20 -12.64
CA ARG A 86 12.22 -10.73 -13.83
C ARG A 86 13.37 -11.68 -13.45
N ALA A 87 14.10 -11.39 -12.37
CA ALA A 87 15.17 -12.25 -11.87
C ALA A 87 14.61 -13.52 -11.21
N VAL A 88 13.54 -13.38 -10.43
CA VAL A 88 12.82 -14.48 -9.77
C VAL A 88 12.29 -15.49 -10.79
N GLN A 89 11.67 -15.04 -11.88
CA GLN A 89 11.19 -15.91 -12.96
C GLN A 89 12.32 -16.66 -13.70
N ARG A 90 13.59 -16.30 -13.47
CA ARG A 90 14.78 -17.01 -13.98
C ARG A 90 15.49 -17.83 -12.89
N GLY A 91 14.83 -18.08 -11.76
CA GLY A 91 15.38 -18.82 -10.62
C GLY A 91 16.42 -18.06 -9.79
N ARG A 92 16.59 -16.74 -10.00
CA ARG A 92 17.55 -15.92 -9.23
C ARG A 92 16.86 -15.28 -8.04
N LEU A 93 16.74 -16.03 -6.94
CA LEU A 93 15.88 -15.66 -5.81
C LEU A 93 16.57 -14.85 -4.70
N MET A 94 17.89 -14.92 -4.59
CA MET A 94 18.62 -14.39 -3.42
C MET A 94 18.31 -12.92 -3.10
N LEU A 95 18.36 -12.05 -4.12
CA LEU A 95 18.10 -10.62 -3.94
C LEU A 95 16.66 -10.35 -3.52
N ALA A 96 15.69 -10.99 -4.19
CA ALA A 96 14.28 -10.83 -3.89
C ALA A 96 13.94 -11.32 -2.47
N ARG A 97 14.51 -12.47 -2.04
CA ARG A 97 14.35 -12.98 -0.67
C ARG A 97 14.93 -12.02 0.36
N ALA A 98 16.12 -11.47 0.12
CA ALA A 98 16.72 -10.47 1.02
C ALA A 98 15.87 -9.20 1.10
N TYR A 99 15.34 -8.73 -0.02
CA TYR A 99 14.48 -7.56 -0.08
C TYR A 99 13.16 -7.79 0.67
N VAL A 100 12.46 -8.89 0.41
CA VAL A 100 11.20 -9.23 1.12
C VAL A 100 11.40 -9.31 2.63
N ARG A 101 12.49 -9.94 3.08
CA ARG A 101 12.75 -10.14 4.51
C ARG A 101 12.99 -8.84 5.28
N LYS A 102 13.62 -7.86 4.62
CA LYS A 102 14.10 -6.65 5.28
C LYS A 102 13.64 -5.38 4.58
N GLY A 103 14.14 -5.14 3.36
CA GLY A 103 13.93 -3.87 2.66
C GLY A 103 12.46 -3.53 2.40
N LEU A 104 11.64 -4.50 2.02
CA LEU A 104 10.23 -4.29 1.74
C LEU A 104 9.42 -4.03 3.02
N ALA A 105 9.74 -4.74 4.12
CA ALA A 105 9.10 -4.54 5.42
C ALA A 105 9.47 -3.18 6.02
N GLU A 106 10.75 -2.79 5.95
CA GLU A 106 11.23 -1.47 6.41
C GLU A 106 10.60 -0.34 5.60
N TRP A 107 10.50 -0.50 4.28
CA TRP A 107 9.83 0.47 3.41
C TRP A 107 8.35 0.60 3.78
N PHE A 108 7.62 -0.51 3.92
CA PHE A 108 6.20 -0.49 4.25
C PHE A 108 5.94 0.22 5.59
N ASP A 109 6.74 -0.11 6.61
CA ASP A 109 6.64 0.52 7.93
C ASP A 109 6.79 2.06 7.85
N LEU A 110 7.76 2.54 7.07
CA LEU A 110 8.00 3.96 6.90
C LEU A 110 6.92 4.62 6.03
N HIS A 111 6.56 4.00 4.92
CA HIS A 111 5.59 4.53 3.96
C HIS A 111 4.21 4.67 4.61
N LEU A 112 3.76 3.63 5.32
CA LEU A 112 2.50 3.65 6.04
C LEU A 112 2.47 4.74 7.10
N ALA A 113 3.53 4.84 7.91
CA ALA A 113 3.60 5.81 8.99
C ALA A 113 3.63 7.27 8.52
N THR A 114 4.07 7.53 7.28
CA THR A 114 4.32 8.89 6.78
C THR A 114 3.38 9.30 5.65
N MET A 115 3.36 8.55 4.55
CA MET A 115 2.64 8.91 3.33
C MET A 115 1.19 8.44 3.36
N ASP A 116 0.95 7.18 3.73
CA ASP A 116 -0.41 6.61 3.75
C ASP A 116 -1.23 7.20 4.88
N SER A 117 -0.61 7.39 6.06
CA SER A 117 -1.26 8.04 7.20
C SER A 117 -1.71 9.47 6.86
N ALA A 118 -0.92 10.21 6.08
CA ALA A 118 -1.26 11.56 5.61
C ALA A 118 -2.44 11.53 4.62
N LEU A 119 -2.47 10.56 3.70
CA LEU A 119 -3.59 10.36 2.76
C LEU A 119 -4.87 9.99 3.52
N ALA A 120 -4.79 9.02 4.43
CA ALA A 120 -5.93 8.58 5.24
C ALA A 120 -6.51 9.74 6.06
N ALA A 121 -5.66 10.54 6.71
CA ALA A 121 -6.09 11.72 7.46
C ALA A 121 -6.78 12.76 6.54
N HIS A 122 -6.28 12.95 5.31
CA HIS A 122 -6.88 13.85 4.34
C HIS A 122 -8.27 13.39 3.90
N VAL A 123 -8.42 12.10 3.55
CA VAL A 123 -9.70 11.53 3.09
C VAL A 123 -10.75 11.58 4.20
N LYS A 124 -10.38 11.26 5.44
CA LYS A 124 -11.29 11.36 6.60
C LYS A 124 -11.82 12.79 6.80
N ARG A 125 -10.95 13.80 6.71
CA ARG A 125 -11.37 15.22 6.79
C ARG A 125 -12.34 15.58 5.67
N MET A 126 -12.10 15.08 4.44
CA MET A 126 -13.00 15.31 3.31
C MET A 126 -14.35 14.62 3.47
N GLY A 127 -14.39 13.42 4.07
CA GLY A 127 -15.63 12.72 4.42
C GLY A 127 -16.46 13.49 5.45
N ALA A 128 -15.85 13.86 6.58
CA ALA A 128 -16.51 14.62 7.65
C ALA A 128 -17.02 15.99 7.16
N ALA A 129 -16.26 16.68 6.30
CA ALA A 129 -16.70 17.95 5.71
C ALA A 129 -17.92 17.80 4.77
N ARG A 130 -18.11 16.63 4.13
CA ARG A 130 -19.29 16.35 3.31
C ARG A 130 -20.50 16.03 4.19
N GLU A 131 -20.33 15.25 5.25
CA GLU A 131 -21.40 14.94 6.21
C GLU A 131 -21.92 16.22 6.89
N ASN A 132 -21.03 17.10 7.35
CA ASN A 132 -21.41 18.40 7.93
C ASN A 132 -22.18 19.30 6.95
N LYS A 133 -21.86 19.26 5.64
CA LYS A 133 -22.59 20.05 4.64
C LYS A 133 -23.99 19.51 4.36
N THR A 134 -24.19 18.19 4.44
CA THR A 134 -25.51 17.56 4.29
C THR A 134 -26.38 17.79 5.54
N GLY A 135 -25.78 17.86 6.73
CA GLY A 135 -26.47 18.18 7.98
C GLY A 135 -26.85 19.67 8.17
N MET A 136 -26.23 20.58 7.41
CA MET A 136 -26.53 22.03 7.40
C MET A 136 -27.60 22.41 6.35
N ALA A 137 -28.56 21.53 6.06
CA ALA A 137 -29.74 21.90 5.29
C ALA A 137 -30.43 23.09 6.00
N LEU A 138 -30.38 24.25 5.35
CA LEU A 138 -30.94 25.50 5.85
C LEU A 138 -32.41 25.28 6.24
N PRO A 139 -32.89 25.85 7.37
CA PRO A 139 -34.32 25.84 7.65
C PRO A 139 -35.00 26.56 6.48
N VAL A 140 -35.83 25.81 5.75
CA VAL A 140 -36.79 26.40 4.83
C VAL A 140 -37.72 27.26 5.69
N LEU A 141 -37.83 28.54 5.31
CA LEU A 141 -38.61 29.60 5.97
C LEU A 141 -40.00 29.15 6.43
#